data_AF-A0A1T4QJ38-F1
#
_entry.id   AF-A0A1T4QJ38-F1
#
_cell.length_a   1.000
_cell.length_b   1.000
_cell.length_c   1.000
_cell.angle_alpha   90.00
_cell.angle_beta   90.00
_cell.angle_gamma   90.00
#
_symmetry.space_group_name_H-M   'P 1'
#
loop_
_entity.id
_entity.type
_entity.pdbx_description
1 polymer ?
#
loop_
_entity_poly.entity_id
_entity_poly.type
_entity_poly.pdbx_seq_one_letter_code
_entity_poly.pdbx_strand_id
1 'polypeptide(L)'
;TAKTIIGYKVVQSDIDNAPTTVAEGEVITINYVKDETQTKEVSYEVTHKLPNGDSEVVTVKETVWINDADELKVTAESIATKAPEGYKINTIQTTGGETVVAGDIVANKTKIEVTYLPIDYEYVVKHHMINADGSIVEFVGSDDHETHIASFNSKVKATDHKVNIIDYKYWYAEQDEITMQISNNVLNLFYYQDVVGDRDQDGNDIGDEIPDVYQVKFIYKVETNGTGYVTSDNKSETYEYVTKDYDRNEKYDPEILNIKVSPLAKDVVNNAASNYRFNNWHDSENKLFNSIDEIRNSEYAATMVFTVVFNKIPPTVDPEEPVDPGCPVGTTWNEGTQLCEEPPVIVNPIVPPVNPNPPTNGGNATIDQEETPLVKPTPTPSTTPDITEVEDDATPEIVGKSSWALINLIAVIIGLLLTIILIVSKHESDEEDDSDEINPNQEETELYERKRIYKVIGAIVAVISVIIFILTENMTLPMVLVDKYTIIMLILTLVTIVVFFLGRKWHEVEMDEEVKPQV
;
A
#
# COMPACT_ATOMS: atom_id res chain seq x y z
N THR A 1 -16.37 30.43 -82.36
CA THR A 1 -16.51 30.59 -80.90
C THR A 1 -15.35 29.92 -80.20
N ALA A 2 -14.96 30.38 -79.01
CA ALA A 2 -13.94 29.71 -78.20
C ALA A 2 -14.42 28.31 -77.76
N LYS A 3 -13.48 27.43 -77.39
CA LYS A 3 -13.79 26.15 -76.73
C LYS A 3 -13.74 26.36 -75.22
N THR A 4 -14.77 25.95 -74.49
CA THR A 4 -14.72 25.95 -73.02
C THR A 4 -13.71 24.92 -72.51
N ILE A 5 -12.86 25.32 -71.56
CA ILE A 5 -11.88 24.45 -70.89
C ILE A 5 -12.07 24.65 -69.38
N ILE A 6 -12.26 23.56 -68.62
CA ILE A 6 -12.55 23.63 -67.18
C ILE A 6 -11.36 24.27 -66.45
N GLY A 7 -11.64 25.24 -65.59
CA GLY A 7 -10.63 26.00 -64.85
C GLY A 7 -9.92 27.09 -65.65
N TYR A 8 -10.20 27.28 -66.92
CA TYR A 8 -9.55 28.31 -67.74
C TYR A 8 -10.57 29.23 -68.41
N LYS A 9 -10.23 30.51 -68.48
CA LYS A 9 -10.97 31.54 -69.22
C LYS A 9 -10.19 31.95 -70.46
N VAL A 10 -10.92 32.23 -71.54
CA VAL A 10 -10.33 32.71 -72.79
C VAL A 10 -9.76 34.12 -72.60
N VAL A 11 -8.62 34.39 -73.22
CA VAL A 11 -8.09 35.75 -73.32
C VAL A 11 -8.99 36.52 -74.29
N GLN A 12 -9.86 37.39 -73.76
CA GLN A 12 -10.94 38.00 -74.55
C GLN A 12 -10.43 38.81 -75.75
N SER A 13 -9.27 39.47 -75.62
CA SER A 13 -8.64 40.19 -76.74
C SER A 13 -8.32 39.30 -77.94
N ASP A 14 -8.10 38.01 -77.75
CA ASP A 14 -7.80 37.08 -78.85
C ASP A 14 -9.07 36.71 -79.64
N ILE A 15 -10.22 36.81 -78.98
CA ILE A 15 -11.55 36.67 -79.61
C ILE A 15 -11.96 37.98 -80.28
N ASP A 16 -11.72 39.13 -79.64
CA ASP A 16 -12.08 40.45 -80.17
C ASP A 16 -11.24 40.83 -81.41
N ASN A 17 -9.99 40.34 -81.50
CA ASN A 17 -9.11 40.54 -82.66
C ASN A 17 -9.15 39.38 -83.68
N ALA A 18 -10.00 38.36 -83.50
CA ALA A 18 -10.04 37.21 -84.40
C ALA A 18 -10.60 37.60 -85.79
N PRO A 19 -9.95 37.20 -86.90
CA PRO A 19 -10.45 37.48 -88.24
C PRO A 19 -11.77 36.75 -88.52
N THR A 20 -12.73 37.46 -89.15
CA THR A 20 -14.05 36.92 -89.49
C THR A 20 -14.06 36.04 -90.76
N THR A 21 -12.98 36.08 -91.53
CA THR A 21 -12.72 35.23 -92.71
C THR A 21 -11.25 34.84 -92.72
N VAL A 22 -10.95 33.56 -92.93
CA VAL A 22 -9.59 33.00 -93.01
C VAL A 22 -9.40 32.16 -94.28
N ALA A 23 -8.17 32.03 -94.73
CA ALA A 23 -7.80 31.18 -95.85
C ALA A 23 -7.78 29.69 -95.48
N GLU A 24 -7.92 28.81 -96.47
CA GLU A 24 -7.82 27.35 -96.25
C GLU A 24 -6.41 26.97 -95.78
N GLY A 25 -6.31 26.38 -94.58
CA GLY A 25 -5.05 26.03 -93.92
C GLY A 25 -4.49 27.10 -92.97
N GLU A 26 -5.15 28.25 -92.81
CA GLU A 26 -4.76 29.29 -91.85
C GLU A 26 -5.13 28.90 -90.40
N VAL A 27 -4.26 29.23 -89.44
CA VAL A 27 -4.39 28.79 -88.04
C VAL A 27 -4.68 29.99 -87.13
N ILE A 28 -5.81 29.97 -86.44
CA ILE A 28 -6.16 30.95 -85.40
C ILE A 28 -5.68 30.41 -84.04
N THR A 29 -4.75 31.13 -83.40
CA THR A 29 -4.34 30.89 -82.02
C THR A 29 -5.24 31.66 -81.05
N ILE A 30 -5.73 31.00 -80.01
CA ILE A 30 -6.51 31.61 -78.93
C ILE A 30 -5.87 31.19 -77.60
N ASN A 31 -5.46 32.15 -76.78
CA ASN A 31 -4.85 31.88 -75.47
C ASN A 31 -5.92 31.70 -74.38
N TYR A 32 -5.53 30.95 -73.34
CA TYR A 32 -6.35 30.66 -72.16
C TYR A 32 -5.51 30.92 -70.91
N VAL A 33 -6.11 31.51 -69.88
CA VAL A 33 -5.45 31.81 -68.59
C VAL A 33 -6.20 31.14 -67.43
N LYS A 34 -5.49 30.89 -66.31
CA LYS A 34 -6.08 30.30 -65.09
C LYS A 34 -7.30 31.13 -64.68
N ASP A 35 -8.44 30.47 -64.55
CA ASP A 35 -9.65 31.07 -64.03
C ASP A 35 -9.78 30.72 -62.55
N GLU A 36 -9.20 31.57 -61.73
CA GLU A 36 -9.19 31.47 -60.26
C GLU A 36 -10.60 31.56 -59.64
N THR A 37 -11.63 31.89 -60.42
CA THR A 37 -13.05 31.83 -59.98
C THR A 37 -13.64 30.42 -60.02
N GLN A 38 -12.99 29.46 -60.71
CA GLN A 38 -13.43 28.07 -60.78
C GLN A 38 -12.65 27.24 -59.74
N THR A 39 -13.25 27.06 -58.57
CA THR A 39 -12.64 26.36 -57.42
C THR A 39 -13.40 25.10 -57.01
N LYS A 40 -12.77 24.25 -56.20
CA LYS A 40 -13.36 23.09 -55.52
C LYS A 40 -12.99 23.09 -54.04
N GLU A 41 -13.83 22.48 -53.21
CA GLU A 41 -13.50 22.22 -51.81
C GLU A 41 -12.79 20.86 -51.68
N VAL A 42 -11.62 20.85 -51.05
CA VAL A 42 -10.94 19.64 -50.55
C VAL A 42 -11.05 19.61 -49.03
N SER A 43 -11.18 18.42 -48.44
CA SER A 43 -11.37 18.27 -46.99
C SER A 43 -10.87 16.94 -46.43
N TYR A 44 -10.70 16.87 -45.11
CA TYR A 44 -10.62 15.62 -44.36
C TYR A 44 -11.34 15.76 -43.01
N GLU A 45 -11.64 14.63 -42.38
CA GLU A 45 -12.29 14.55 -41.07
C GLU A 45 -11.40 13.80 -40.08
N VAL A 46 -11.13 14.37 -38.91
CA VAL A 46 -10.47 13.70 -37.79
C VAL A 46 -11.52 13.37 -36.73
N THR A 47 -11.59 12.11 -36.31
CA THR A 47 -12.48 11.63 -35.24
C THR A 47 -11.66 11.25 -34.02
N HIS A 48 -11.80 11.99 -32.92
CA HIS A 48 -11.16 11.66 -31.65
C HIS A 48 -12.06 10.74 -30.85
N LYS A 49 -11.63 9.50 -30.58
CA LYS A 49 -12.34 8.49 -29.78
C LYS A 49 -12.04 8.69 -28.30
N LEU A 50 -12.88 9.46 -27.61
CA LEU A 50 -12.61 9.88 -26.23
C LEU A 50 -12.70 8.69 -25.25
N PRO A 51 -11.91 8.67 -24.15
CA PRO A 51 -11.85 7.54 -23.23
C PRO A 51 -13.18 7.16 -22.56
N ASN A 52 -14.13 8.09 -22.48
CA ASN A 52 -15.47 7.88 -21.94
C ASN A 52 -16.46 7.24 -22.95
N GLY A 53 -16.02 6.99 -24.20
CA GLY A 53 -16.83 6.43 -25.28
C GLY A 53 -17.42 7.47 -26.25
N ASP A 54 -17.30 8.77 -25.97
CA ASP A 54 -17.75 9.82 -26.88
C ASP A 54 -16.85 9.95 -28.12
N SER A 55 -17.25 10.80 -29.07
CA SER A 55 -16.39 11.17 -30.21
C SER A 55 -16.52 12.65 -30.57
N GLU A 56 -15.39 13.35 -30.65
CA GLU A 56 -15.30 14.69 -31.25
C GLU A 56 -14.88 14.56 -32.71
N VAL A 57 -15.48 15.35 -33.62
CA VAL A 57 -15.12 15.35 -35.06
C VAL A 57 -14.65 16.74 -35.47
N VAL A 58 -13.42 16.83 -35.97
CA VAL A 58 -12.82 18.04 -36.54
C VAL A 58 -12.79 17.90 -38.07
N THR A 59 -13.50 18.77 -38.78
CA THR A 59 -13.48 18.81 -40.26
C THR A 59 -12.58 19.95 -40.73
N VAL A 60 -11.54 19.63 -41.49
CA VAL A 60 -10.65 20.62 -42.12
C VAL A 60 -11.02 20.74 -43.60
N LYS A 61 -11.05 21.98 -44.11
CA LYS A 61 -11.48 22.33 -45.48
C LYS A 61 -10.55 23.37 -46.08
N GLU A 62 -10.24 23.23 -47.36
CA GLU A 62 -9.56 24.26 -48.16
C GLU A 62 -10.24 24.40 -49.54
N THR A 63 -10.21 25.60 -50.10
CA THR A 63 -10.78 25.92 -51.42
C THR A 63 -9.65 26.10 -52.42
N VAL A 64 -9.40 25.07 -53.22
CA VAL A 64 -8.33 25.04 -54.25
C VAL A 64 -8.91 25.29 -55.64
N TRP A 65 -8.09 25.56 -56.66
CA TRP A 65 -8.60 25.69 -58.03
C TRP A 65 -9.06 24.33 -58.58
N ILE A 66 -10.03 24.33 -59.49
CA ILE A 66 -10.72 23.12 -59.94
C ILE A 66 -9.79 22.02 -60.49
N ASN A 67 -8.65 22.39 -61.07
CA ASN A 67 -7.62 21.45 -61.58
C ASN A 67 -6.34 21.37 -60.71
N ASP A 68 -6.30 21.96 -59.51
CA ASP A 68 -5.25 21.63 -58.53
C ASP A 68 -5.48 20.19 -57.98
N ALA A 69 -4.57 19.63 -57.19
CA ALA A 69 -4.71 18.27 -56.66
C ALA A 69 -5.95 18.10 -55.74
N ASP A 70 -6.51 16.88 -55.68
CA ASP A 70 -7.57 16.51 -54.74
C ASP A 70 -6.97 15.96 -53.44
N GLU A 71 -6.09 16.75 -52.83
CA GLU A 71 -5.24 16.39 -51.69
C GLU A 71 -5.15 17.58 -50.72
N LEU A 72 -4.97 17.30 -49.43
CA LEU A 72 -4.90 18.32 -48.38
C LEU A 72 -3.90 17.93 -47.29
N LYS A 73 -3.25 18.93 -46.68
CA LYS A 73 -2.21 18.72 -45.65
C LYS A 73 -2.81 18.59 -44.25
N VAL A 74 -2.40 17.56 -43.51
CA VAL A 74 -2.83 17.33 -42.12
C VAL A 74 -2.21 18.39 -41.21
N THR A 75 -3.01 19.07 -40.38
CA THR A 75 -2.52 20.11 -39.47
C THR A 75 -2.27 19.55 -38.08
N ALA A 76 -1.32 20.13 -37.35
CA ALA A 76 -1.06 19.75 -35.96
C ALA A 76 -2.28 20.01 -35.06
N GLU A 77 -3.05 21.06 -35.35
CA GLU A 77 -4.25 21.44 -34.58
C GLU A 77 -5.41 20.45 -34.76
N SER A 78 -5.58 19.85 -35.95
CA SER A 78 -6.67 18.90 -36.19
C SER A 78 -6.45 17.52 -35.56
N ILE A 79 -5.20 17.16 -35.25
CA ILE A 79 -4.84 15.89 -34.60
C ILE A 79 -4.34 16.09 -33.15
N ALA A 80 -4.38 17.31 -32.63
CA ALA A 80 -4.02 17.62 -31.24
C ALA A 80 -4.93 16.87 -30.25
N THR A 81 -4.41 16.57 -29.06
CA THR A 81 -5.19 15.83 -28.05
C THR A 81 -6.46 16.56 -27.64
N LYS A 82 -7.58 15.83 -27.62
CA LYS A 82 -8.89 16.25 -27.10
C LYS A 82 -9.32 15.44 -25.87
N ALA A 83 -8.52 14.45 -25.45
CA ALA A 83 -8.78 13.71 -24.23
C ALA A 83 -8.52 14.59 -22.99
N PRO A 84 -9.21 14.32 -21.87
CA PRO A 84 -8.89 14.96 -20.59
C PRO A 84 -7.48 14.56 -20.10
N GLU A 85 -7.01 15.25 -19.07
CA GLU A 85 -5.75 14.93 -18.40
C GLU A 85 -5.74 13.49 -17.87
N GLY A 86 -4.55 12.90 -17.75
CA GLY A 86 -4.36 11.49 -17.42
C GLY A 86 -4.50 10.53 -18.62
N TYR A 87 -4.68 11.03 -19.85
CA TYR A 87 -4.70 10.23 -21.08
C TYR A 87 -3.68 10.73 -22.12
N LYS A 88 -3.09 9.79 -22.87
CA LYS A 88 -2.11 10.01 -23.95
C LYS A 88 -2.68 9.52 -25.28
N ILE A 89 -2.29 10.16 -26.39
CA ILE A 89 -2.60 9.64 -27.74
C ILE A 89 -1.96 8.26 -27.89
N ASN A 90 -2.74 7.30 -28.41
CA ASN A 90 -2.33 5.93 -28.67
C ASN A 90 -2.07 5.69 -30.16
N THR A 91 -3.04 6.02 -31.01
CA THR A 91 -2.89 5.97 -32.47
C THR A 91 -3.49 7.20 -33.15
N ILE A 92 -2.94 7.54 -34.31
CA ILE A 92 -3.49 8.49 -35.29
C ILE A 92 -3.41 7.77 -36.63
N GLN A 93 -4.54 7.30 -37.17
CA GLN A 93 -4.56 6.43 -38.34
C GLN A 93 -5.69 6.77 -39.33
N THR A 94 -5.51 6.51 -40.61
CA THR A 94 -6.61 6.52 -41.60
C THR A 94 -7.60 5.37 -41.32
N THR A 95 -8.80 5.42 -41.89
CA THR A 95 -9.72 4.25 -41.89
C THR A 95 -9.12 3.02 -42.62
N GLY A 96 -8.01 3.16 -43.34
CA GLY A 96 -7.23 2.05 -43.89
C GLY A 96 -6.21 1.43 -42.92
N GLY A 97 -6.00 2.02 -41.73
CA GLY A 97 -4.99 1.62 -40.75
C GLY A 97 -3.61 2.25 -40.96
N GLU A 98 -3.46 3.16 -41.92
CA GLU A 98 -2.20 3.84 -42.20
C GLU A 98 -1.94 4.91 -41.13
N THR A 99 -0.77 4.92 -40.49
CA THR A 99 -0.41 5.94 -39.49
C THR A 99 -0.23 7.31 -40.14
N VAL A 100 -0.73 8.36 -39.48
CA VAL A 100 -0.71 9.75 -39.97
C VAL A 100 -0.07 10.67 -38.94
N VAL A 101 0.77 11.60 -39.38
CA VAL A 101 1.39 12.66 -38.57
C VAL A 101 1.08 14.06 -39.10
N ALA A 102 1.35 15.08 -38.27
CA ALA A 102 1.14 16.47 -38.64
C ALA A 102 2.07 16.85 -39.80
N GLY A 103 1.48 17.20 -40.94
CA GLY A 103 2.18 17.58 -42.16
C GLY A 103 2.12 16.57 -43.30
N ASP A 104 1.54 15.39 -43.09
CA ASP A 104 1.26 14.44 -44.17
C ASP A 104 0.25 15.00 -45.17
N ILE A 105 0.26 14.47 -46.39
CA ILE A 105 -0.69 14.82 -47.45
C ILE A 105 -1.69 13.67 -47.58
N VAL A 106 -2.98 13.97 -47.43
CA VAL A 106 -4.07 13.00 -47.51
C VAL A 106 -5.04 13.34 -48.63
N ALA A 107 -5.64 12.32 -49.25
CA ALA A 107 -6.63 12.50 -50.30
C ALA A 107 -7.92 13.22 -49.82
N ASN A 108 -8.61 13.87 -50.74
CA ASN A 108 -9.89 14.53 -50.49
C ASN A 108 -10.92 13.54 -49.92
N LYS A 109 -11.51 13.88 -48.78
CA LYS A 109 -12.45 13.10 -47.95
C LYS A 109 -11.83 11.92 -47.20
N THR A 110 -10.51 11.90 -46.99
CA THR A 110 -9.89 11.00 -46.01
C THR A 110 -10.51 11.17 -44.62
N LYS A 111 -10.68 10.06 -43.92
CA LYS A 111 -11.09 10.00 -42.51
C LYS A 111 -9.92 9.48 -41.69
N ILE A 112 -9.59 10.22 -40.63
CA ILE A 112 -8.54 9.93 -39.65
C ILE A 112 -9.23 9.63 -38.32
N GLU A 113 -8.76 8.64 -37.59
CA GLU A 113 -9.17 8.33 -36.22
C GLU A 113 -8.00 8.54 -35.26
N VAL A 114 -8.27 9.23 -34.15
CA VAL A 114 -7.33 9.43 -33.03
C VAL A 114 -7.87 8.64 -31.83
N THR A 115 -7.09 7.68 -31.33
CA THR A 115 -7.42 6.93 -30.11
C THR A 115 -6.51 7.32 -28.96
N TYR A 116 -6.94 7.05 -27.73
CA TYR A 116 -6.17 7.36 -26.52
C TYR A 116 -6.03 6.13 -25.62
N LEU A 117 -4.98 6.13 -24.80
CA LEU A 117 -4.80 5.22 -23.67
C LEU A 117 -4.61 6.04 -22.39
N PRO A 118 -4.92 5.49 -21.20
CA PRO A 118 -4.52 6.11 -19.94
C PRO A 118 -2.99 6.29 -19.88
N ILE A 119 -2.55 7.31 -19.15
CA ILE A 119 -1.17 7.49 -18.72
C ILE A 119 -0.93 6.56 -17.53
N ASP A 120 0.27 6.03 -17.44
CA ASP A 120 0.68 5.13 -16.37
C ASP A 120 1.43 5.95 -15.32
N TYR A 121 1.04 5.78 -14.05
CA TYR A 121 1.56 6.53 -12.91
C TYR A 121 2.17 5.57 -11.89
N GLU A 122 3.13 6.10 -11.14
CA GLU A 122 3.75 5.41 -10.03
C GLU A 122 2.78 5.33 -8.84
N TYR A 123 2.87 4.24 -8.08
CA TYR A 123 2.19 4.05 -6.80
C TYR A 123 3.08 3.28 -5.81
N VAL A 124 2.76 3.43 -4.52
CA VAL A 124 3.46 2.77 -3.41
C VAL A 124 2.50 1.82 -2.70
N VAL A 125 3.05 0.73 -2.16
CA VAL A 125 2.33 -0.21 -1.29
C VAL A 125 2.77 0.02 0.15
N LYS A 126 1.83 -0.08 1.10
CA LYS A 126 2.09 -0.08 2.54
C LYS A 126 1.35 -1.23 3.21
N HIS A 127 1.98 -1.91 4.15
CA HIS A 127 1.37 -2.99 4.93
C HIS A 127 1.27 -2.56 6.39
N HIS A 128 0.05 -2.58 6.93
CA HIS A 128 -0.28 -2.11 8.27
C HIS A 128 -0.68 -3.29 9.14
N MET A 129 0.01 -3.48 10.25
CA MET A 129 -0.27 -4.52 11.25
C MET A 129 -1.08 -3.91 12.39
N ILE A 130 -2.24 -4.51 12.68
CA ILE A 130 -3.16 -4.13 13.74
C ILE A 130 -2.97 -5.12 14.89
N ASN A 131 -2.43 -4.63 16.00
CA ASN A 131 -2.07 -5.42 17.16
C ASN A 131 -3.27 -5.71 18.07
N ALA A 132 -3.14 -6.65 19.01
CA ALA A 132 -4.18 -6.98 19.99
C ALA A 132 -4.62 -5.81 20.90
N ASP A 133 -3.77 -4.80 21.08
CA ASP A 133 -4.09 -3.56 21.81
C ASP A 133 -4.74 -2.47 20.92
N GLY A 134 -4.93 -2.76 19.63
CA GLY A 134 -5.46 -1.84 18.62
C GLY A 134 -4.47 -0.80 18.09
N SER A 135 -3.21 -0.86 18.49
CA SER A 135 -2.17 -0.05 17.84
C SER A 135 -1.94 -0.53 16.40
N ILE A 136 -1.74 0.42 15.49
CA ILE A 136 -1.45 0.16 14.08
C ILE A 136 0.00 0.55 13.82
N VAL A 137 0.79 -0.37 13.27
CA VAL A 137 2.19 -0.14 12.91
C VAL A 137 2.43 -0.47 11.43
N GLU A 138 3.20 0.37 10.76
CA GLU A 138 3.63 0.10 9.38
C GLU A 138 4.73 -0.97 9.42
N PHE A 139 4.46 -2.11 8.79
CA PHE A 139 5.47 -3.12 8.50
C PHE A 139 6.40 -2.58 7.41
N VAL A 140 7.70 -2.81 7.55
CA VAL A 140 8.71 -2.44 6.55
C VAL A 140 9.45 -3.71 6.14
N GLY A 141 8.97 -4.32 5.06
CA GLY A 141 9.60 -5.44 4.38
C GLY A 141 10.78 -5.03 3.51
N SER A 142 11.40 -6.01 2.84
CA SER A 142 12.47 -5.77 1.86
C SER A 142 11.99 -5.05 0.60
N ASP A 143 10.68 -5.11 0.31
CA ASP A 143 10.10 -4.81 -0.99
C ASP A 143 9.36 -3.44 -0.96
N ASP A 144 9.22 -2.81 0.20
CA ASP A 144 8.46 -1.56 0.43
C ASP A 144 9.22 -0.31 -0.08
N HIS A 145 10.21 -0.52 -0.94
CA HIS A 145 10.92 0.49 -1.72
C HIS A 145 10.78 0.24 -3.23
N GLU A 146 10.03 -0.78 -3.66
CA GLU A 146 9.72 -0.99 -5.08
C GLU A 146 8.62 -0.03 -5.55
N THR A 147 8.99 0.88 -6.46
CA THR A 147 8.03 1.75 -7.16
C THR A 147 7.21 0.92 -8.14
N HIS A 148 5.91 0.80 -7.88
CA HIS A 148 5.00 0.07 -8.75
C HIS A 148 4.34 1.02 -9.77
N ILE A 149 3.84 0.49 -10.90
CA ILE A 149 3.24 1.27 -11.98
C ILE A 149 1.84 0.74 -12.32
N ALA A 150 0.85 1.63 -12.44
CA ALA A 150 -0.51 1.30 -12.89
C ALA A 150 -1.14 2.45 -13.69
N SER A 151 -2.14 2.13 -14.51
CA SER A 151 -2.78 3.10 -15.41
C SER A 151 -3.78 4.02 -14.71
N PHE A 152 -3.90 5.27 -15.15
CA PHE A 152 -4.87 6.26 -14.67
C PHE A 152 -6.31 5.73 -14.61
N ASN A 153 -7.03 6.05 -13.54
CA ASN A 153 -8.37 5.56 -13.20
C ASN A 153 -8.50 4.01 -13.10
N SER A 154 -7.40 3.26 -13.04
CA SER A 154 -7.44 1.82 -12.73
C SER A 154 -7.47 1.54 -11.22
N LYS A 155 -7.83 0.31 -10.87
CA LYS A 155 -7.78 -0.20 -9.49
C LYS A 155 -6.74 -1.30 -9.35
N VAL A 156 -5.83 -1.11 -8.39
CA VAL A 156 -4.75 -2.06 -8.08
C VAL A 156 -5.31 -3.20 -7.26
N LYS A 157 -4.96 -4.44 -7.60
CA LYS A 157 -5.44 -5.61 -6.89
C LYS A 157 -4.62 -5.85 -5.62
N ALA A 158 -5.21 -5.59 -4.46
CA ALA A 158 -4.60 -5.90 -3.17
C ALA A 158 -4.19 -7.38 -3.00
N THR A 159 -4.76 -8.32 -3.77
CA THR A 159 -4.32 -9.73 -3.81
C THR A 159 -2.89 -9.92 -4.29
N ASP A 160 -2.42 -9.03 -5.14
CA ASP A 160 -1.19 -9.22 -5.91
C ASP A 160 0.05 -8.72 -5.13
N HIS A 161 -0.18 -8.06 -3.98
CA HIS A 161 0.85 -7.51 -3.07
C HIS A 161 0.75 -8.08 -1.63
N LYS A 162 0.01 -9.18 -1.43
CA LYS A 162 -0.10 -9.82 -0.11
C LYS A 162 1.20 -10.55 0.27
N VAL A 163 1.94 -9.99 1.21
CA VAL A 163 3.01 -10.69 1.92
C VAL A 163 2.44 -11.59 3.02
N ASN A 164 3.21 -12.61 3.42
CA ASN A 164 2.94 -13.43 4.59
C ASN A 164 3.70 -12.86 5.79
N ILE A 165 2.99 -12.55 6.88
CA ILE A 165 3.57 -11.97 8.10
C ILE A 165 3.36 -12.99 9.23
N ILE A 166 4.43 -13.33 9.95
CA ILE A 166 4.33 -14.22 11.13
C ILE A 166 3.46 -13.53 12.17
N ASP A 167 2.54 -14.27 12.80
CA ASP A 167 1.58 -13.80 13.82
C ASP A 167 0.44 -12.87 13.33
N TYR A 168 0.33 -12.58 12.02
CA TYR A 168 -0.76 -11.77 11.46
C TYR A 168 -1.42 -12.39 10.22
N LYS A 169 -2.74 -12.18 10.04
CA LYS A 169 -3.48 -12.55 8.82
C LYS A 169 -3.91 -11.30 8.04
N TYR A 170 -3.98 -11.40 6.71
CA TYR A 170 -4.57 -10.35 5.87
C TYR A 170 -6.05 -10.17 6.19
N TRP A 171 -6.51 -8.92 6.24
CA TRP A 171 -7.91 -8.57 6.50
C TRP A 171 -8.58 -7.82 5.35
N TYR A 172 -8.21 -6.56 5.13
CA TYR A 172 -8.77 -5.69 4.10
C TYR A 172 -7.68 -4.83 3.45
N ALA A 173 -8.06 -4.05 2.45
CA ALA A 173 -7.16 -3.05 1.85
C ALA A 173 -7.94 -1.78 1.49
N GLU A 174 -7.28 -0.64 1.63
CA GLU A 174 -7.77 0.67 1.18
C GLU A 174 -6.98 1.08 -0.07
N GLN A 175 -7.71 1.38 -1.14
CA GLN A 175 -7.15 1.49 -2.48
C GLN A 175 -7.98 2.47 -3.32
N ASP A 176 -7.48 3.70 -3.44
CA ASP A 176 -8.04 4.72 -4.33
C ASP A 176 -7.67 4.46 -5.80
N GLU A 177 -8.46 5.01 -6.72
CA GLU A 177 -8.19 4.95 -8.16
C GLU A 177 -6.90 5.71 -8.50
N ILE A 178 -6.07 5.15 -9.39
CA ILE A 178 -4.77 5.74 -9.71
C ILE A 178 -4.95 7.15 -10.29
N THR A 179 -4.40 8.14 -9.59
CA THR A 179 -4.49 9.56 -9.93
C THR A 179 -3.21 10.08 -10.58
N MET A 180 -3.25 11.32 -11.08
CA MET A 180 -2.04 12.03 -11.51
C MET A 180 -1.18 12.56 -10.35
N GLN A 181 -1.71 12.56 -9.11
CA GLN A 181 -0.98 12.99 -7.92
C GLN A 181 -0.31 11.77 -7.28
N ILE A 182 0.93 11.50 -7.69
CA ILE A 182 1.71 10.33 -7.25
C ILE A 182 1.76 10.21 -5.71
N SER A 183 1.77 11.33 -4.98
CA SER A 183 1.68 11.38 -3.51
C SER A 183 0.45 10.70 -2.90
N ASN A 184 -0.63 10.56 -3.68
CA ASN A 184 -1.92 10.02 -3.24
C ASN A 184 -2.10 8.56 -3.71
N ASN A 185 -1.24 8.10 -4.61
CA ASN A 185 -1.31 6.76 -5.18
C ASN A 185 -0.69 5.75 -4.21
N VAL A 186 -1.42 5.42 -3.14
CA VAL A 186 -0.97 4.50 -2.08
C VAL A 186 -2.00 3.40 -1.88
N LEU A 187 -1.57 2.14 -2.08
CA LEU A 187 -2.32 0.95 -1.71
C LEU A 187 -1.96 0.57 -0.27
N ASN A 188 -2.93 0.60 0.63
CA ASN A 188 -2.73 0.23 2.04
C ASN A 188 -3.37 -1.14 2.29
N LEU A 189 -2.58 -2.16 2.62
CA LEU A 189 -3.06 -3.47 3.05
C LEU A 189 -3.08 -3.51 4.58
N PHE A 190 -4.17 -4.02 5.16
CA PHE A 190 -4.31 -4.16 6.62
C PHE A 190 -4.34 -5.62 7.02
N TYR A 191 -3.59 -5.92 8.08
CA TYR A 191 -3.40 -7.24 8.67
C TYR A 191 -3.78 -7.17 10.14
N TYR A 192 -4.37 -8.22 10.69
CA TYR A 192 -4.65 -8.32 12.12
C TYR A 192 -3.78 -9.38 12.81
N GLN A 193 -3.46 -9.15 14.07
CA GLN A 193 -2.79 -10.13 14.92
C GLN A 193 -3.74 -11.30 15.26
N ASP A 194 -3.22 -12.52 15.19
CA ASP A 194 -3.94 -13.78 15.38
C ASP A 194 -3.00 -14.80 16.03
N VAL A 195 -2.74 -14.60 17.33
CA VAL A 195 -1.92 -15.50 18.19
C VAL A 195 -2.74 -16.13 19.31
N VAL A 196 -4.06 -16.12 19.17
CA VAL A 196 -4.98 -16.88 20.02
C VAL A 196 -5.59 -18.02 19.22
N GLY A 197 -5.17 -19.25 19.50
CA GLY A 197 -5.84 -20.40 18.91
C GLY A 197 -5.35 -21.75 19.39
N ASP A 198 -5.60 -22.74 18.54
CA ASP A 198 -4.93 -24.04 18.62
C ASP A 198 -3.47 -23.92 18.16
N ARG A 199 -2.69 -24.98 18.40
CA ARG A 199 -1.32 -25.11 17.93
C ARG A 199 -1.17 -26.23 16.93
N ASP A 200 -0.24 -26.08 15.99
CA ASP A 200 0.12 -27.16 15.08
C ASP A 200 0.88 -28.29 15.79
N GLN A 201 1.24 -29.33 15.02
CA GLN A 201 1.92 -30.52 15.55
C GLN A 201 3.38 -30.25 15.96
N ASP A 202 3.96 -29.13 15.51
CA ASP A 202 5.32 -28.69 15.83
C ASP A 202 5.32 -27.68 17.02
N GLY A 203 4.14 -27.21 17.45
CA GLY A 203 3.93 -26.35 18.61
C GLY A 203 3.84 -24.85 18.32
N ASN A 204 3.78 -24.46 17.04
CA ASN A 204 3.55 -23.08 16.62
C ASN A 204 2.07 -22.72 16.83
N ASP A 205 1.77 -21.45 17.12
CA ASP A 205 0.38 -20.96 17.08
C ASP A 205 -0.09 -20.87 15.64
N ILE A 206 -1.27 -21.42 15.36
CA ILE A 206 -1.92 -21.28 14.04
C ILE A 206 -2.98 -20.18 14.02
N GLY A 207 -3.37 -19.67 15.19
CA GLY A 207 -4.51 -18.76 15.35
C GLY A 207 -5.85 -19.50 15.30
N ASP A 208 -6.94 -18.78 15.55
CA ASP A 208 -8.33 -19.27 15.37
C ASP A 208 -9.09 -18.52 14.26
N GLU A 209 -8.38 -17.69 13.48
CA GLU A 209 -8.90 -16.73 12.50
C GLU A 209 -9.80 -15.62 13.10
N ILE A 210 -9.85 -15.45 14.42
CA ILE A 210 -10.48 -14.30 15.06
C ILE A 210 -9.37 -13.28 15.37
N PRO A 211 -9.50 -12.01 14.96
CA PRO A 211 -8.47 -11.04 15.27
C PRO A 211 -8.37 -10.79 16.77
N ASP A 212 -7.18 -10.87 17.35
CA ASP A 212 -6.94 -10.77 18.80
C ASP A 212 -7.54 -9.50 19.42
N VAL A 213 -7.57 -8.39 18.68
CA VAL A 213 -8.15 -7.09 19.11
C VAL A 213 -9.66 -7.14 19.41
N TYR A 214 -10.36 -8.14 18.87
CA TYR A 214 -11.76 -8.43 19.16
C TYR A 214 -11.93 -9.39 20.36
N GLN A 215 -10.87 -9.97 20.91
CA GLN A 215 -10.97 -10.96 21.99
C GLN A 215 -10.57 -10.38 23.35
N VAL A 216 -11.39 -10.62 24.38
CA VAL A 216 -11.07 -10.27 25.77
C VAL A 216 -10.66 -11.52 26.54
N LYS A 217 -9.48 -11.50 27.15
CA LYS A 217 -8.96 -12.60 27.96
C LYS A 217 -9.43 -12.49 29.41
N PHE A 218 -10.07 -13.55 29.92
CA PHE A 218 -10.42 -13.67 31.33
C PHE A 218 -9.57 -14.77 31.97
N ILE A 219 -8.78 -14.40 32.97
CA ILE A 219 -7.88 -15.30 33.70
C ILE A 219 -8.48 -15.55 35.09
N TYR A 220 -8.57 -16.83 35.47
CA TYR A 220 -9.08 -17.29 36.75
C TYR A 220 -7.98 -18.05 37.48
N LYS A 221 -7.61 -17.63 38.70
CA LYS A 221 -6.53 -18.29 39.46
C LYS A 221 -6.78 -18.32 40.96
N VAL A 222 -6.07 -19.19 41.66
CA VAL A 222 -6.06 -19.27 43.12
C VAL A 222 -5.12 -18.21 43.71
N GLU A 223 -5.50 -17.63 44.86
CA GLU A 223 -4.63 -16.73 45.62
C GLU A 223 -3.27 -17.38 45.96
N THR A 224 -2.18 -16.61 45.99
CA THR A 224 -0.84 -17.12 46.30
C THR A 224 -0.79 -17.72 47.70
N ASN A 225 -0.39 -19.01 47.79
CA ASN A 225 -0.45 -19.87 48.98
C ASN A 225 -1.86 -20.42 49.35
N GLY A 226 -2.88 -20.13 48.56
CA GLY A 226 -4.21 -20.75 48.69
C GLY A 226 -4.18 -22.24 48.33
N THR A 227 -4.96 -23.05 49.05
CA THR A 227 -5.05 -24.50 48.84
C THR A 227 -6.42 -24.87 48.26
N GLY A 228 -6.53 -24.78 46.94
CA GLY A 228 -7.72 -25.11 46.16
C GLY A 228 -7.41 -25.06 44.67
N TYR A 229 -8.45 -25.17 43.85
CA TYR A 229 -8.37 -25.28 42.39
C TYR A 229 -9.53 -24.53 41.73
N VAL A 230 -9.28 -24.03 40.52
CA VAL A 230 -10.26 -23.29 39.69
C VAL A 230 -10.90 -24.14 38.59
N THR A 231 -10.44 -25.38 38.39
CA THR A 231 -10.95 -26.33 37.39
C THR A 231 -11.34 -27.68 38.01
N SER A 232 -12.10 -28.48 37.26
CA SER A 232 -12.45 -29.86 37.59
C SER A 232 -11.27 -30.84 37.54
N ASP A 233 -10.21 -30.53 36.78
CA ASP A 233 -8.97 -31.30 36.67
C ASP A 233 -7.85 -30.84 37.64
N ASN A 234 -8.23 -30.05 38.67
CA ASN A 234 -7.35 -29.59 39.75
C ASN A 234 -6.19 -28.67 39.31
N LYS A 235 -6.43 -27.75 38.37
CA LYS A 235 -5.51 -26.65 38.06
C LYS A 235 -5.73 -25.46 39.01
N SER A 236 -4.64 -24.77 39.34
CA SER A 236 -4.64 -23.54 40.14
C SER A 236 -4.87 -22.28 39.29
N GLU A 237 -4.85 -22.39 37.96
CA GLU A 237 -5.07 -21.31 37.00
C GLU A 237 -5.72 -21.85 35.72
N THR A 238 -6.61 -21.06 35.11
CA THR A 238 -7.22 -21.32 33.82
C THR A 238 -7.60 -19.99 33.16
N TYR A 239 -7.84 -19.97 31.85
CA TYR A 239 -8.30 -18.79 31.14
C TYR A 239 -9.34 -19.14 30.07
N GLU A 240 -10.06 -18.12 29.62
CA GLU A 240 -10.92 -18.16 28.43
C GLU A 240 -10.71 -16.86 27.63
N TYR A 241 -11.03 -16.90 26.34
CA TYR A 241 -11.16 -15.71 25.50
C TYR A 241 -12.63 -15.55 25.12
N VAL A 242 -13.11 -14.31 25.12
CA VAL A 242 -14.49 -13.98 24.72
C VAL A 242 -14.44 -12.92 23.62
N THR A 243 -14.92 -13.30 22.45
CA THR A 243 -14.96 -12.44 21.27
C THR A 243 -16.08 -11.40 21.38
N LYS A 244 -15.74 -10.14 21.09
CA LYS A 244 -16.67 -9.02 20.88
C LYS A 244 -17.45 -9.23 19.57
N ASP A 245 -18.63 -8.63 19.45
CA ASP A 245 -19.42 -8.68 18.21
C ASP A 245 -18.69 -7.90 17.09
N TYR A 246 -18.58 -8.48 15.89
CA TYR A 246 -17.89 -7.87 14.75
C TYR A 246 -18.26 -8.50 13.40
N ASP A 247 -18.17 -7.70 12.33
CA ASP A 247 -18.19 -8.21 10.96
C ASP A 247 -16.76 -8.28 10.40
N ARG A 248 -16.31 -9.47 9.99
CA ARG A 248 -15.00 -9.70 9.34
C ARG A 248 -14.86 -8.93 8.01
N ASN A 249 -15.97 -8.46 7.41
CA ASN A 249 -15.99 -7.69 6.17
C ASN A 249 -15.86 -6.17 6.35
N GLU A 250 -15.97 -5.64 7.57
CA GLU A 250 -15.87 -4.21 7.84
C GLU A 250 -14.41 -3.76 8.09
N LYS A 251 -14.18 -2.44 8.04
CA LYS A 251 -12.89 -1.83 8.38
C LYS A 251 -12.67 -1.88 9.90
N TYR A 252 -11.42 -1.95 10.32
CA TYR A 252 -11.05 -1.73 11.72
C TYR A 252 -11.57 -0.38 12.26
N ASP A 253 -12.37 -0.45 13.32
CA ASP A 253 -12.83 0.69 14.10
C ASP A 253 -12.23 0.61 15.52
N PRO A 254 -11.41 1.58 15.96
CA PRO A 254 -10.82 1.59 17.30
C PRO A 254 -11.85 1.71 18.43
N GLU A 255 -13.11 2.07 18.18
CA GLU A 255 -14.16 2.02 19.21
C GLU A 255 -14.37 0.61 19.77
N ILE A 256 -13.97 -0.45 19.04
CA ILE A 256 -13.98 -1.84 19.51
C ILE A 256 -13.23 -2.04 20.84
N LEU A 257 -12.20 -1.25 21.11
CA LEU A 257 -11.42 -1.31 22.35
C LEU A 257 -12.27 -0.95 23.58
N ASN A 258 -13.38 -0.23 23.38
CA ASN A 258 -14.32 0.16 24.43
C ASN A 258 -15.53 -0.78 24.57
N ILE A 259 -15.79 -1.62 23.56
CA ILE A 259 -16.89 -2.60 23.59
C ILE A 259 -16.59 -3.66 24.65
N LYS A 260 -17.53 -3.82 25.59
CA LYS A 260 -17.42 -4.76 26.69
C LYS A 260 -18.07 -6.10 26.35
N VAL A 261 -17.53 -7.16 26.93
CA VAL A 261 -18.11 -8.51 26.94
C VAL A 261 -18.19 -9.04 28.36
N SER A 262 -19.08 -10.00 28.57
CA SER A 262 -19.19 -10.73 29.83
C SER A 262 -18.34 -12.01 29.82
N PRO A 263 -17.65 -12.34 30.93
CA PRO A 263 -16.98 -13.62 31.07
C PRO A 263 -17.98 -14.78 31.02
N LEU A 264 -17.61 -15.89 30.37
CA LEU A 264 -18.46 -17.09 30.30
C LEU A 264 -18.25 -17.97 31.54
N ALA A 265 -17.02 -17.98 32.06
CA ALA A 265 -16.53 -18.77 33.19
C ALA A 265 -16.97 -20.24 33.13
N LYS A 266 -17.04 -20.83 31.92
CA LYS A 266 -17.88 -22.02 31.67
C LYS A 266 -17.45 -23.24 32.48
N ASP A 267 -16.15 -23.51 32.50
CA ASP A 267 -15.53 -24.67 33.14
C ASP A 267 -14.84 -24.30 34.48
N VAL A 268 -15.13 -23.10 35.01
CA VAL A 268 -14.58 -22.57 36.27
C VAL A 268 -15.38 -23.07 37.47
N VAL A 269 -14.67 -23.57 38.49
CA VAL A 269 -15.25 -24.12 39.73
C VAL A 269 -14.50 -23.63 40.98
N ASN A 270 -15.13 -23.71 42.15
CA ASN A 270 -14.56 -23.23 43.42
C ASN A 270 -14.08 -24.40 44.30
N ASN A 271 -13.18 -25.25 43.78
CA ASN A 271 -12.78 -26.51 44.44
C ASN A 271 -11.77 -26.29 45.58
N ALA A 272 -12.23 -26.25 46.83
CA ALA A 272 -11.35 -26.14 48.00
C ALA A 272 -10.66 -27.47 48.34
N ALA A 273 -9.40 -27.41 48.79
CA ALA A 273 -8.74 -28.56 49.43
C ALA A 273 -9.06 -28.63 50.95
N SER A 274 -8.59 -29.66 51.64
CA SER A 274 -8.77 -29.80 53.10
C SER A 274 -10.24 -29.98 53.48
N ASN A 275 -10.82 -29.38 54.54
CA ASN A 275 -10.38 -28.39 55.54
C ASN A 275 -10.20 -26.90 55.14
N TYR A 276 -10.49 -26.52 53.89
CA TYR A 276 -10.78 -25.14 53.48
C TYR A 276 -12.17 -25.04 52.85
N ARG A 277 -12.70 -23.82 52.74
CA ARG A 277 -13.94 -23.48 52.03
C ARG A 277 -13.73 -22.26 51.15
N PHE A 278 -14.48 -22.15 50.06
CA PHE A 278 -14.56 -20.92 49.27
C PHE A 278 -14.94 -19.73 50.15
N ASN A 279 -14.31 -18.57 49.92
CA ASN A 279 -14.65 -17.31 50.59
C ASN A 279 -15.31 -16.32 49.63
N ASN A 280 -14.55 -15.90 48.61
CA ASN A 280 -14.94 -14.93 47.59
C ASN A 280 -13.99 -15.07 46.39
N TRP A 281 -14.37 -14.47 45.27
CA TRP A 281 -13.43 -14.00 44.25
C TRP A 281 -13.13 -12.51 44.46
N HIS A 282 -12.01 -12.04 43.93
CA HIS A 282 -11.77 -10.62 43.69
C HIS A 282 -11.09 -10.40 42.34
N ASP A 283 -11.19 -9.20 41.78
CA ASP A 283 -10.42 -8.81 40.59
C ASP A 283 -9.13 -8.05 40.96
N SER A 284 -8.43 -7.55 39.95
CA SER A 284 -7.22 -6.72 40.08
C SER A 284 -7.43 -5.38 40.78
N GLU A 285 -8.66 -4.87 40.86
CA GLU A 285 -9.01 -3.65 41.60
C GLU A 285 -9.43 -3.95 43.06
N ASN A 286 -9.46 -5.23 43.44
CA ASN A 286 -9.96 -5.75 44.72
C ASN A 286 -11.50 -5.62 44.89
N LYS A 287 -12.24 -5.43 43.80
CA LYS A 287 -13.71 -5.56 43.82
C LYS A 287 -14.05 -7.03 44.12
N LEU A 288 -14.91 -7.23 45.11
CA LEU A 288 -15.27 -8.56 45.62
C LEU A 288 -16.47 -9.14 44.85
N PHE A 289 -16.47 -10.44 44.62
CA PHE A 289 -17.59 -11.19 44.03
C PHE A 289 -17.84 -12.46 44.88
N ASN A 290 -19.09 -12.70 45.27
CA ASN A 290 -19.46 -13.82 46.16
C ASN A 290 -19.73 -15.13 45.39
N SER A 291 -19.76 -15.10 44.07
CA SER A 291 -19.98 -16.27 43.21
C SER A 291 -19.35 -16.08 41.83
N ILE A 292 -19.22 -17.18 41.08
CA ILE A 292 -18.81 -17.12 39.68
C ILE A 292 -19.90 -16.50 38.78
N ASP A 293 -21.17 -16.57 39.19
CA ASP A 293 -22.27 -15.94 38.48
C ASP A 293 -22.26 -14.41 38.62
N GLU A 294 -21.78 -13.85 39.74
CA GLU A 294 -21.52 -12.40 39.85
C GLU A 294 -20.41 -11.93 38.89
N ILE A 295 -19.45 -12.80 38.55
CA ILE A 295 -18.43 -12.51 37.52
C ILE A 295 -19.06 -12.60 36.13
N ARG A 296 -19.84 -13.64 35.82
CA ARG A 296 -20.57 -13.79 34.55
C ARG A 296 -21.54 -12.64 34.26
N ASN A 297 -22.16 -12.06 35.28
CA ASN A 297 -23.05 -10.90 35.17
C ASN A 297 -22.30 -9.54 35.24
N SER A 298 -21.01 -9.51 34.91
CA SER A 298 -20.22 -8.28 34.82
C SER A 298 -19.55 -8.14 33.44
N GLU A 299 -19.04 -6.95 33.12
CA GLU A 299 -18.71 -6.55 31.75
C GLU A 299 -17.36 -5.80 31.70
N TYR A 300 -16.45 -6.22 30.81
CA TYR A 300 -15.11 -5.64 30.65
C TYR A 300 -14.72 -5.58 29.16
N ALA A 301 -13.95 -4.57 28.76
CA ALA A 301 -13.50 -4.38 27.37
C ALA A 301 -12.04 -4.81 27.12
N ALA A 302 -11.31 -5.13 28.20
CA ALA A 302 -9.89 -5.49 28.23
C ALA A 302 -9.64 -6.63 29.23
N THR A 303 -8.46 -7.24 29.14
CA THR A 303 -8.06 -8.42 29.93
C THR A 303 -8.22 -8.23 31.44
N MET A 304 -8.88 -9.18 32.10
CA MET A 304 -9.09 -9.18 33.56
C MET A 304 -8.56 -10.45 34.23
N VAL A 305 -8.17 -10.31 35.50
CA VAL A 305 -7.68 -11.41 36.35
C VAL A 305 -8.54 -11.53 37.59
N PHE A 306 -9.30 -12.63 37.69
CA PHE A 306 -10.07 -12.99 38.88
C PHE A 306 -9.27 -13.97 39.75
N THR A 307 -9.18 -13.68 41.04
CA THR A 307 -8.45 -14.47 42.02
C THR A 307 -9.41 -15.03 43.07
N VAL A 308 -9.41 -16.35 43.27
CA VAL A 308 -10.25 -17.03 44.28
C VAL A 308 -9.54 -17.16 45.62
N VAL A 309 -10.23 -16.75 46.69
CA VAL A 309 -9.78 -16.82 48.08
C VAL A 309 -10.44 -18.00 48.78
N PHE A 310 -9.64 -18.83 49.46
CA PHE A 310 -10.12 -19.98 50.23
C PHE A 310 -9.80 -19.81 51.71
N ASN A 311 -10.83 -19.79 52.55
CA ASN A 311 -10.69 -19.66 53.99
C ASN A 311 -10.59 -21.02 54.68
N LYS A 312 -9.61 -21.20 55.56
CA LYS A 312 -9.46 -22.41 56.37
C LYS A 312 -10.72 -22.64 57.21
N ILE A 313 -11.19 -23.88 57.26
CA ILE A 313 -12.28 -24.28 58.15
C ILE A 313 -11.72 -24.34 59.57
N PRO A 314 -12.30 -23.61 60.55
CA PRO A 314 -11.88 -23.73 61.94
C PRO A 314 -12.17 -25.16 62.43
N PRO A 315 -11.32 -25.76 63.28
CA PRO A 315 -11.62 -27.08 63.83
C PRO A 315 -12.96 -27.03 64.57
N THR A 316 -13.84 -27.96 64.26
CA THR A 316 -15.07 -28.17 65.02
C THR A 316 -14.69 -28.54 66.45
N VAL A 317 -15.11 -27.72 67.42
CA VAL A 317 -15.10 -28.12 68.82
C VAL A 317 -16.16 -29.21 68.95
N ASP A 318 -15.71 -30.41 69.32
CA ASP A 318 -16.58 -31.56 69.52
C ASP A 318 -17.55 -31.25 70.67
N PRO A 319 -18.88 -31.45 70.53
CA PRO A 319 -19.76 -31.47 71.69
C PRO A 319 -19.33 -32.61 72.63
N GLU A 320 -19.26 -32.32 73.94
CA GLU A 320 -18.69 -33.22 74.95
C GLU A 320 -19.24 -34.66 74.85
N GLU A 321 -18.34 -35.65 74.95
CA GLU A 321 -18.68 -37.08 74.84
C GLU A 321 -19.84 -37.46 75.77
N PRO A 322 -20.82 -38.26 75.31
CA PRO A 322 -21.92 -38.71 76.15
C PRO A 322 -21.40 -39.60 77.28
N VAL A 323 -21.49 -39.11 78.51
CA VAL A 323 -20.93 -39.76 79.71
C VAL A 323 -21.58 -41.13 79.94
N ASP A 324 -20.76 -42.20 79.93
CA ASP A 324 -21.18 -43.56 80.28
C ASP A 324 -21.80 -43.62 81.69
N PRO A 325 -23.08 -44.03 81.84
CA PRO A 325 -23.71 -44.20 83.15
C PRO A 325 -23.20 -45.43 83.92
N GLY A 326 -22.49 -46.35 83.26
CA GLY A 326 -22.02 -47.63 83.79
C GLY A 326 -23.04 -48.75 83.64
N CYS A 327 -22.76 -49.72 82.75
CA CYS A 327 -23.61 -50.91 82.60
C CYS A 327 -23.60 -51.83 83.84
N PRO A 328 -24.71 -52.54 84.12
CA PRO A 328 -24.76 -53.57 85.16
C PRO A 328 -23.76 -54.71 84.95
N VAL A 329 -23.20 -55.21 86.05
CA VAL A 329 -22.21 -56.31 86.05
C VAL A 329 -22.75 -57.54 85.32
N GLY A 330 -22.11 -57.88 84.19
CA GLY A 330 -22.50 -58.98 83.30
C GLY A 330 -22.86 -58.55 81.88
N THR A 331 -23.09 -57.26 81.66
CA THR A 331 -23.41 -56.67 80.34
C THR A 331 -22.32 -55.70 79.86
N THR A 332 -22.20 -55.52 78.55
CA THR A 332 -21.28 -54.55 77.92
C THR A 332 -22.07 -53.50 77.15
N TRP A 333 -21.65 -52.23 77.25
CA TRP A 333 -22.23 -51.13 76.49
C TRP A 333 -21.97 -51.31 74.99
N ASN A 334 -23.01 -51.17 74.17
CA ASN A 334 -22.93 -51.15 72.73
C ASN A 334 -23.15 -49.71 72.24
N GLU A 335 -22.08 -49.03 71.84
CA GLU A 335 -22.10 -47.64 71.37
C GLU A 335 -23.00 -47.42 70.15
N GLY A 336 -23.21 -48.45 69.32
CA GLY A 336 -24.06 -48.39 68.14
C GLY A 336 -25.57 -48.51 68.43
N THR A 337 -25.96 -49.11 69.55
CA THR A 337 -27.37 -49.25 69.98
C THR A 337 -27.72 -48.41 71.20
N GLN A 338 -26.73 -47.83 71.89
CA GLN A 338 -26.86 -47.05 73.13
C GLN A 338 -27.58 -47.84 74.24
N LEU A 339 -27.25 -49.14 74.35
CA LEU A 339 -27.81 -50.09 75.31
C LEU A 339 -26.72 -51.05 75.83
N CYS A 340 -26.98 -51.68 76.98
CA CYS A 340 -26.13 -52.74 77.54
C CYS A 340 -26.60 -54.12 77.04
N GLU A 341 -25.69 -54.92 76.47
CA GLU A 341 -25.99 -56.21 75.83
C GLU A 341 -25.19 -57.37 76.46
N GLU A 342 -25.66 -58.62 76.28
CA GLU A 342 -25.02 -59.85 76.81
C GLU A 342 -24.20 -60.59 75.71
N PRO A 343 -23.06 -61.23 76.06
CA PRO A 343 -22.14 -61.80 75.08
C PRO A 343 -22.60 -63.14 74.46
N PRO A 344 -22.40 -63.36 73.14
CA PRO A 344 -22.85 -64.57 72.43
C PRO A 344 -21.92 -65.80 72.59
N VAL A 345 -22.48 -66.99 72.39
CA VAL A 345 -21.78 -68.29 72.49
C VAL A 345 -21.32 -68.80 71.12
N ILE A 346 -20.10 -69.32 71.04
CA ILE A 346 -19.41 -69.71 69.79
C ILE A 346 -19.65 -71.20 69.42
N VAL A 347 -19.79 -71.50 68.13
CA VAL A 347 -19.71 -72.86 67.56
C VAL A 347 -18.92 -72.86 66.22
N ASN A 348 -18.24 -73.95 65.90
CA ASN A 348 -17.33 -74.17 64.74
C ASN A 348 -17.25 -75.72 64.48
N PRO A 349 -16.62 -76.31 63.43
CA PRO A 349 -15.97 -75.79 62.21
C PRO A 349 -16.34 -76.59 60.90
N ILE A 350 -15.57 -76.46 59.79
CA ILE A 350 -15.06 -77.51 58.83
C ILE A 350 -14.53 -76.91 57.47
N VAL A 351 -13.54 -77.58 56.82
CA VAL A 351 -12.82 -77.26 55.54
C VAL A 351 -12.24 -78.58 54.92
N PRO A 352 -11.60 -78.71 53.71
CA PRO A 352 -11.14 -77.77 52.65
C PRO A 352 -11.84 -78.11 51.27
N PRO A 353 -11.27 -78.28 50.02
CA PRO A 353 -9.94 -78.15 49.32
C PRO A 353 -9.96 -77.29 48.01
N VAL A 354 -9.13 -77.52 46.95
CA VAL A 354 -7.76 -76.96 46.72
C VAL A 354 -7.19 -77.28 45.29
N ASN A 355 -6.24 -76.47 44.76
CA ASN A 355 -5.26 -76.70 43.64
C ASN A 355 -5.58 -76.23 42.15
N PRO A 356 -4.67 -76.27 41.11
CA PRO A 356 -4.01 -75.04 40.57
C PRO A 356 -3.67 -74.92 39.03
N ASN A 357 -3.08 -73.77 38.60
CA ASN A 357 -2.09 -73.57 37.47
C ASN A 357 -2.45 -73.95 35.99
N PRO A 358 -1.62 -73.69 34.94
CA PRO A 358 -0.54 -72.68 34.64
C PRO A 358 -0.73 -71.94 33.24
N PRO A 359 0.23 -71.12 32.73
CA PRO A 359 0.12 -70.35 31.46
C PRO A 359 1.10 -70.74 30.31
N THR A 360 0.96 -70.19 29.07
CA THR A 360 2.07 -70.06 28.05
C THR A 360 1.76 -69.19 26.80
N ASN A 361 2.78 -68.44 26.31
CA ASN A 361 3.19 -68.09 24.91
C ASN A 361 2.23 -67.39 23.89
N GLY A 362 2.71 -66.61 22.89
CA GLY A 362 4.07 -66.08 22.60
C GLY A 362 4.33 -65.66 21.11
N GLY A 363 5.37 -64.84 20.85
CA GLY A 363 5.88 -64.41 19.51
C GLY A 363 5.75 -62.87 19.26
N ASN A 364 6.75 -62.03 18.90
CA ASN A 364 7.85 -62.02 17.88
C ASN A 364 7.39 -61.91 16.40
N ALA A 365 8.04 -61.16 15.48
CA ALA A 365 9.06 -60.07 15.52
C ALA A 365 9.34 -59.56 14.07
N THR A 366 10.27 -58.57 13.88
CA THR A 366 10.84 -58.04 12.60
C THR A 366 9.96 -56.93 11.95
N ILE A 367 10.37 -55.69 11.63
CA ILE A 367 11.63 -54.95 11.27
C ILE A 367 11.69 -54.58 9.76
N ASP A 368 11.61 -53.26 9.53
CA ASP A 368 12.20 -52.33 8.55
C ASP A 368 12.60 -52.79 7.12
N GLN A 369 12.30 -51.95 6.11
CA GLN A 369 13.32 -51.08 5.49
C GLN A 369 12.75 -49.96 4.59
N GLU A 370 13.65 -49.04 4.22
CA GLU A 370 13.47 -47.74 3.55
C GLU A 370 14.10 -47.76 2.14
N GLU A 371 13.59 -46.97 1.17
CA GLU A 371 14.44 -46.31 0.15
C GLU A 371 13.69 -45.23 -0.68
N THR A 372 14.42 -44.30 -1.29
CA THR A 372 13.89 -43.25 -2.20
C THR A 372 14.90 -42.88 -3.30
N PRO A 373 14.49 -42.94 -4.58
CA PRO A 373 14.95 -41.97 -5.61
C PRO A 373 13.81 -41.59 -6.62
N LEU A 374 13.86 -40.60 -7.52
CA LEU A 374 14.90 -39.65 -7.95
C LEU A 374 14.25 -38.32 -8.45
N VAL A 375 15.00 -37.22 -8.55
CA VAL A 375 14.53 -35.91 -9.06
C VAL A 375 14.88 -35.65 -10.54
N LYS A 376 14.05 -34.87 -11.24
CA LYS A 376 14.17 -34.43 -12.64
C LYS A 376 15.15 -33.25 -12.79
N PRO A 377 15.95 -33.18 -13.87
CA PRO A 377 15.91 -31.97 -14.69
C PRO A 377 15.95 -32.22 -16.21
N THR A 378 15.79 -31.16 -17.00
CA THR A 378 15.88 -31.15 -18.48
C THR A 378 16.64 -29.91 -18.90
N PRO A 379 17.55 -30.01 -19.88
CA PRO A 379 17.62 -28.96 -20.90
C PRO A 379 17.79 -29.53 -22.33
N THR A 380 17.22 -28.81 -23.30
CA THR A 380 17.43 -29.02 -24.74
C THR A 380 18.11 -27.78 -25.31
N PRO A 381 19.23 -27.90 -26.07
CA PRO A 381 19.81 -26.76 -26.76
C PRO A 381 19.01 -26.40 -28.01
N SER A 382 18.95 -25.10 -28.34
CA SER A 382 18.48 -24.59 -29.63
C SER A 382 19.52 -23.63 -30.21
N THR A 383 19.59 -23.52 -31.54
CA THR A 383 20.68 -22.85 -32.26
C THR A 383 20.23 -22.36 -33.63
N THR A 384 20.84 -21.27 -34.11
CA THR A 384 20.81 -20.74 -35.51
C THR A 384 19.52 -20.02 -35.91
N PRO A 385 19.56 -19.01 -36.80
CA PRO A 385 20.48 -17.86 -36.87
C PRO A 385 19.73 -16.50 -36.96
N ASP A 386 20.47 -15.39 -37.01
CA ASP A 386 20.03 -14.14 -37.66
C ASP A 386 21.27 -13.52 -38.34
N ILE A 387 21.39 -13.66 -39.67
CA ILE A 387 21.11 -12.65 -40.72
C ILE A 387 22.05 -11.44 -40.70
N THR A 388 22.71 -11.23 -41.85
CA THR A 388 23.55 -10.08 -42.19
C THR A 388 22.71 -8.93 -42.72
N GLU A 389 23.09 -7.69 -42.39
CA GLU A 389 22.81 -6.55 -43.26
C GLU A 389 24.06 -5.65 -43.42
N VAL A 390 24.13 -5.02 -44.59
CA VAL A 390 25.12 -4.07 -45.10
C VAL A 390 24.25 -3.07 -45.89
N GLU A 391 24.32 -1.77 -45.70
CA GLU A 391 25.42 -0.87 -46.08
C GLU A 391 25.14 0.52 -45.47
N ASP A 392 26.16 1.34 -45.17
CA ASP A 392 25.97 2.66 -44.55
C ASP A 392 26.87 3.71 -45.22
N ASP A 393 26.32 4.53 -46.12
CA ASP A 393 27.01 5.66 -46.77
C ASP A 393 26.03 6.76 -47.26
N ALA A 394 26.56 7.97 -47.43
CA ALA A 394 26.01 9.12 -48.15
C ALA A 394 24.68 9.74 -47.65
N THR A 395 24.76 10.55 -46.58
CA THR A 395 23.80 11.63 -46.32
C THR A 395 23.85 12.72 -47.41
N PRO A 396 22.75 13.45 -47.64
CA PRO A 396 22.87 14.91 -47.77
C PRO A 396 21.92 15.69 -46.83
N GLU A 397 22.35 16.89 -46.44
CA GLU A 397 21.59 17.86 -45.61
C GLU A 397 20.28 18.31 -46.32
N ILE A 398 19.24 18.90 -45.69
CA ILE A 398 19.22 19.95 -44.66
C ILE A 398 17.87 19.95 -43.90
N VAL A 399 17.89 19.90 -42.55
CA VAL A 399 16.99 20.69 -41.67
C VAL A 399 17.73 21.01 -40.36
N GLY A 400 17.71 22.27 -39.91
CA GLY A 400 17.97 22.73 -38.54
C GLY A 400 19.08 22.04 -37.73
N LYS A 401 20.32 22.54 -37.81
CA LYS A 401 21.39 22.20 -36.85
C LYS A 401 21.07 22.76 -35.47
N SER A 402 20.38 21.96 -34.66
CA SER A 402 20.15 22.22 -33.24
C SER A 402 21.50 22.50 -32.54
N SER A 403 21.48 23.35 -31.51
CA SER A 403 22.68 23.89 -30.85
C SER A 403 22.43 24.03 -29.35
N TRP A 404 23.45 23.85 -28.52
CA TRP A 404 23.37 23.97 -27.06
C TRP A 404 23.83 25.36 -26.57
N ALA A 405 23.20 25.90 -25.53
CA ALA A 405 23.53 27.19 -24.94
C ALA A 405 24.62 27.11 -23.85
N LEU A 406 25.75 27.77 -24.11
CA LEU A 406 26.83 27.93 -23.13
C LEU A 406 26.36 28.65 -21.85
N ILE A 407 25.44 29.62 -21.97
CA ILE A 407 24.89 30.34 -20.81
C ILE A 407 24.08 29.41 -19.90
N ASN A 408 23.42 28.38 -20.44
CA ASN A 408 22.63 27.42 -19.65
C ASN A 408 23.54 26.53 -18.78
N LEU A 409 24.73 26.18 -19.30
CA LEU A 409 25.75 25.47 -18.53
C LEU A 409 26.34 26.36 -17.41
N ILE A 410 26.64 27.62 -17.71
CA ILE A 410 27.17 28.58 -16.73
C ILE A 410 26.14 28.84 -15.61
N ALA A 411 24.86 28.99 -15.97
CA ALA A 411 23.73 29.14 -15.05
C ALA A 411 23.66 28.00 -14.02
N VAL A 412 23.69 26.75 -14.48
CA VAL A 412 23.67 25.57 -13.60
C VAL A 412 24.89 25.50 -12.69
N ILE A 413 26.09 25.78 -13.21
CA ILE A 413 27.32 25.79 -12.42
C ILE A 413 27.27 26.86 -11.32
N ILE A 414 26.78 28.06 -11.62
CA ILE A 414 26.58 29.12 -10.61
C ILE A 414 25.55 28.70 -9.57
N GLY A 415 24.43 28.11 -9.98
CA GLY A 415 23.39 27.60 -9.07
C GLY A 415 23.93 26.54 -8.09
N LEU A 416 24.67 25.55 -8.60
CA LEU A 416 25.31 24.51 -7.79
C LEU A 416 26.37 25.08 -6.83
N LEU A 417 27.18 26.06 -7.26
CA LEU A 417 28.14 26.71 -6.37
C LEU A 417 27.45 27.46 -5.23
N LEU A 418 26.35 28.17 -5.50
CA LEU A 418 25.58 28.88 -4.46
C LEU A 418 24.95 27.91 -3.44
N THR A 419 24.42 26.77 -3.87
CA THR A 419 23.84 25.79 -2.93
C THR A 419 24.90 25.03 -2.15
N ILE A 420 26.04 24.69 -2.76
CA ILE A 420 27.20 24.14 -2.05
C ILE A 420 27.69 25.14 -0.99
N ILE A 421 27.75 26.44 -1.29
CA ILE A 421 28.12 27.47 -0.31
C ILE A 421 27.09 27.53 0.84
N LEU A 422 25.77 27.50 0.57
CA LEU A 422 24.75 27.43 1.62
C LEU A 422 24.87 26.18 2.52
N ILE A 423 25.22 25.04 1.95
CA ILE A 423 25.38 23.78 2.69
C ILE A 423 26.65 23.83 3.55
N VAL A 424 27.79 24.20 2.93
CA VAL A 424 29.13 24.25 3.54
C VAL A 424 29.32 25.44 4.48
N SER A 425 28.41 26.41 4.51
CA SER A 425 28.23 27.33 5.64
C SER A 425 27.84 26.55 6.92
N LYS A 426 28.88 26.07 7.61
CA LYS A 426 28.91 25.44 8.92
C LYS A 426 29.44 26.52 9.90
N HIS A 427 28.64 27.02 10.83
CA HIS A 427 28.64 26.56 12.23
C HIS A 427 30.07 26.44 12.79
N GLU A 428 30.57 27.54 13.32
CA GLU A 428 31.77 27.55 14.17
C GLU A 428 31.52 26.57 15.33
N SER A 429 32.47 25.67 15.58
CA SER A 429 32.23 24.49 16.40
C SER A 429 32.79 24.67 17.80
N ASP A 430 31.92 24.99 18.74
CA ASP A 430 32.20 24.76 20.15
C ASP A 430 32.16 23.25 20.45
N GLU A 431 33.13 22.80 21.23
CA GLU A 431 33.22 21.46 21.81
C GLU A 431 32.67 21.51 23.26
N GLU A 432 32.53 20.35 23.92
CA GLU A 432 31.96 20.20 25.29
C GLU A 432 30.41 20.38 25.34
N ASP A 433 29.62 19.64 26.14
CA ASP A 433 29.91 18.48 27.00
C ASP A 433 28.68 17.54 27.09
N ASP A 434 28.85 16.32 27.63
CA ASP A 434 27.74 15.37 27.89
C ASP A 434 26.98 15.73 29.19
N SER A 435 25.70 16.15 29.15
CA SER A 435 24.64 15.83 30.17
C SER A 435 23.27 16.54 29.99
N ASP A 436 22.27 15.96 30.66
CA ASP A 436 21.03 16.56 31.22
C ASP A 436 19.97 17.23 30.32
N GLU A 437 19.03 16.39 29.85
CA GLU A 437 17.56 16.55 30.00
C GLU A 437 16.97 17.99 30.01
N ILE A 438 16.61 18.53 28.83
CA ILE A 438 15.74 19.72 28.71
C ILE A 438 14.58 19.48 27.72
N ASN A 439 13.38 19.87 28.15
CA ASN A 439 12.13 19.82 27.40
C ASN A 439 12.06 20.97 26.35
N PRO A 440 11.87 20.70 25.04
CA PRO A 440 11.89 21.74 24.02
C PRO A 440 10.64 22.64 24.08
N ASN A 441 10.84 23.95 24.27
CA ASN A 441 9.79 24.94 24.07
C ASN A 441 9.48 25.08 22.56
N GLN A 442 8.19 25.18 22.22
CA GLN A 442 7.69 25.17 20.84
C GLN A 442 8.30 26.26 19.92
N GLU A 443 8.78 27.37 20.47
CA GLU A 443 9.33 28.48 19.67
C GLU A 443 10.76 28.21 19.16
N GLU A 444 11.57 27.42 19.88
CA GLU A 444 12.94 27.10 19.46
C GLU A 444 12.97 26.04 18.35
N THR A 445 12.06 25.04 18.41
CA THR A 445 11.89 24.05 17.33
C THR A 445 11.49 24.71 16.01
N GLU A 446 10.57 25.68 16.03
CA GLU A 446 10.21 26.44 14.83
C GLU A 446 11.41 27.20 14.24
N LEU A 447 12.27 27.79 15.07
CA LEU A 447 13.47 28.50 14.60
C LEU A 447 14.49 27.54 13.97
N TYR A 448 14.72 26.38 14.59
CA TYR A 448 15.70 25.39 14.11
C TYR A 448 15.27 24.74 12.79
N GLU A 449 13.99 24.40 12.62
CA GLU A 449 13.46 23.87 11.36
C GLU A 449 13.53 24.89 10.22
N ARG A 450 13.25 26.17 10.50
CA ARG A 450 13.36 27.26 9.50
C ARG A 450 14.79 27.47 9.01
N LYS A 451 15.84 27.19 9.80
CA LYS A 451 17.24 27.18 9.30
C LYS A 451 17.50 26.04 8.31
N ARG A 452 16.91 24.86 8.56
CA ARG A 452 17.04 23.68 7.68
C ARG A 452 16.24 23.83 6.37
N ILE A 453 15.07 24.47 6.41
CA ILE A 453 14.18 24.55 5.24
C ILE A 453 14.82 25.27 4.04
N TYR A 454 15.58 26.35 4.25
CA TYR A 454 16.24 27.06 3.14
C TYR A 454 17.39 26.25 2.51
N LYS A 455 18.11 25.43 3.30
CA LYS A 455 19.12 24.51 2.76
C LYS A 455 18.47 23.40 1.91
N VAL A 456 17.32 22.88 2.35
CA VAL A 456 16.53 21.88 1.61
C VAL A 456 15.91 22.45 0.33
N ILE A 457 15.24 23.61 0.41
CA ILE A 457 14.66 24.31 -0.76
C ILE A 457 15.75 24.64 -1.79
N GLY A 458 16.91 25.15 -1.35
CA GLY A 458 18.04 25.42 -2.22
C GLY A 458 18.51 24.16 -2.96
N ALA A 459 18.70 23.05 -2.24
CA ALA A 459 19.08 21.77 -2.85
C ALA A 459 18.06 21.28 -3.89
N ILE A 460 16.75 21.33 -3.58
CA ILE A 460 15.67 20.94 -4.49
C ILE A 460 15.70 21.80 -5.77
N VAL A 461 15.80 23.13 -5.66
CA VAL A 461 15.84 24.03 -6.82
C VAL A 461 17.07 23.77 -7.70
N ALA A 462 18.23 23.49 -7.10
CA ALA A 462 19.43 23.12 -7.87
C ALA A 462 19.29 21.76 -8.58
N VAL A 463 18.71 20.74 -7.93
CA VAL A 463 18.44 19.43 -8.56
C VAL A 463 17.48 19.59 -9.74
N ILE A 464 16.39 20.35 -9.57
CA ILE A 464 15.45 20.67 -10.66
C ILE A 464 16.16 21.40 -11.81
N SER A 465 17.04 22.36 -11.50
CA SER A 465 17.80 23.08 -12.54
C SER A 465 18.80 22.18 -13.29
N VAL A 466 19.37 21.16 -12.65
CA VAL A 466 20.22 20.15 -13.32
C VAL A 466 19.39 19.21 -14.20
N ILE A 467 18.23 18.75 -13.71
CA ILE A 467 17.31 17.89 -14.49
C ILE A 467 16.84 18.63 -15.75
N ILE A 468 16.39 19.89 -15.61
CA ILE A 468 15.96 20.71 -16.75
C ILE A 468 17.10 20.89 -17.76
N PHE A 469 18.32 21.18 -17.30
CA PHE A 469 19.49 21.29 -18.19
C PHE A 469 19.77 20.01 -18.98
N ILE A 470 19.69 18.83 -18.34
CA ILE A 470 19.90 17.54 -19.02
C ILE A 470 18.77 17.26 -20.05
N LEU A 471 17.55 17.74 -19.79
CA LEU A 471 16.41 17.59 -20.70
C LEU A 471 16.40 18.62 -21.85
N THR A 472 17.00 19.80 -21.69
CA THR A 472 17.03 20.84 -22.74
C THR A 472 18.33 20.89 -23.54
N GLU A 473 19.49 20.66 -22.91
CA GLU A 473 20.81 20.85 -23.52
C GLU A 473 21.47 19.53 -23.93
N ASN A 474 21.37 19.19 -25.22
CA ASN A 474 22.17 18.10 -25.78
C ASN A 474 23.59 18.60 -26.12
N MET A 475 24.55 18.29 -25.24
CA MET A 475 25.97 18.68 -25.38
C MET A 475 26.73 18.01 -26.54
N THR A 476 26.13 17.11 -27.32
CA THR A 476 26.73 16.63 -28.59
C THR A 476 26.57 17.63 -29.75
N LEU A 477 25.73 18.65 -29.56
CA LEU A 477 25.43 19.69 -30.54
C LEU A 477 26.46 20.84 -30.52
N PRO A 478 26.60 21.60 -31.62
CA PRO A 478 27.47 22.78 -31.64
C PRO A 478 27.09 23.82 -30.57
N MET A 479 28.12 24.44 -29.98
CA MET A 479 27.99 25.47 -28.95
C MET A 479 27.51 26.80 -29.53
N VAL A 480 26.48 27.38 -28.92
CA VAL A 480 25.99 28.74 -29.16
C VAL A 480 25.88 29.48 -27.81
N LEU A 481 25.83 30.81 -27.79
CA LEU A 481 25.75 31.57 -26.53
C LEU A 481 24.38 31.49 -25.84
N VAL A 482 23.30 31.60 -26.62
CA VAL A 482 21.90 31.73 -26.17
C VAL A 482 21.00 30.88 -27.07
N ASP A 483 19.99 30.26 -26.47
CA ASP A 483 18.95 29.47 -27.13
C ASP A 483 17.52 29.89 -26.67
N LYS A 484 16.51 29.07 -27.00
CA LYS A 484 15.11 29.24 -26.58
C LYS A 484 14.86 28.99 -25.08
N TYR A 485 15.61 28.09 -24.43
CA TYR A 485 15.47 27.72 -23.03
C TYR A 485 16.25 28.64 -22.07
N THR A 486 17.21 29.41 -22.60
CA THR A 486 18.04 30.35 -21.81
C THR A 486 17.24 31.29 -20.91
N ILE A 487 16.06 31.74 -21.33
CA ILE A 487 15.19 32.59 -20.50
C ILE A 487 14.73 31.86 -19.22
N ILE A 488 14.34 30.58 -19.35
CA ILE A 488 13.90 29.74 -18.23
C ILE A 488 15.09 29.44 -17.29
N MET A 489 16.25 29.12 -17.85
CA MET A 489 17.47 28.85 -17.08
C MET A 489 17.95 30.08 -16.28
N LEU A 490 17.82 31.28 -16.84
CA LEU A 490 18.10 32.53 -16.13
C LEU A 490 17.07 32.82 -15.02
N ILE A 491 15.79 32.50 -15.22
CA ILE A 491 14.75 32.62 -14.17
C ILE A 491 15.05 31.65 -13.02
N LEU A 492 15.36 30.38 -13.30
CA LEU A 492 15.74 29.40 -12.28
C LEU A 492 16.98 29.86 -11.50
N THR A 493 18.00 30.36 -12.19
CA THR A 493 19.21 30.92 -11.55
C THR A 493 18.88 32.10 -10.62
N LEU A 494 17.99 32.99 -11.04
CA LEU A 494 17.54 34.12 -10.23
C LEU A 494 16.78 33.66 -8.98
N VAL A 495 15.95 32.61 -9.08
CA VAL A 495 15.31 31.98 -7.91
C VAL A 495 16.36 31.40 -6.96
N THR A 496 17.37 30.68 -7.46
CA THR A 496 18.48 30.17 -6.63
C THR A 496 19.23 31.29 -5.92
N ILE A 497 19.46 32.42 -6.60
CA ILE A 497 20.07 33.63 -6.00
C ILE A 497 19.18 34.24 -4.90
N VAL A 498 17.86 34.30 -5.10
CA VAL A 498 16.92 34.78 -4.07
C VAL A 498 16.90 33.85 -2.85
N VAL A 499 16.86 32.52 -3.05
CA VAL A 499 16.95 31.54 -1.96
C VAL A 499 18.29 31.64 -1.22
N PHE A 500 19.40 31.87 -1.96
CA PHE A 500 20.72 32.12 -1.37
C PHE A 500 20.75 33.35 -0.46
N PHE A 501 20.24 34.50 -0.93
CA PHE A 501 20.21 35.72 -0.13
C PHE A 501 19.23 35.64 1.05
N LEU A 502 18.09 34.97 0.91
CA LEU A 502 17.17 34.74 2.02
C LEU A 502 17.81 33.82 3.07
N GLY A 503 18.36 32.68 2.68
CA GLY A 503 19.05 31.75 3.58
C GLY A 503 20.26 32.37 4.28
N ARG A 504 20.97 33.30 3.63
CA ARG A 504 22.08 34.05 4.24
C ARG A 504 21.63 35.16 5.19
N LYS A 505 20.60 35.94 4.82
CA LYS A 505 20.18 37.14 5.58
C LYS A 505 19.79 36.81 7.03
N TRP A 506 19.15 35.66 7.26
CA TRP A 506 18.78 35.24 8.62
C TRP A 506 19.98 34.98 9.53
N HIS A 507 21.15 34.68 8.97
CA HIS A 507 22.39 34.44 9.72
C HIS A 507 23.07 35.73 10.21
N GLU A 508 22.72 36.89 9.64
CA GLU A 508 23.25 38.20 10.04
C GLU A 508 22.44 38.81 11.21
N VAL A 509 21.20 38.37 11.44
CA VAL A 509 20.33 38.87 12.54
C VAL A 509 20.75 38.30 13.90
N GLU A 510 21.24 37.06 13.94
CA GLU A 510 21.52 36.34 15.19
C GLU A 510 22.67 36.97 16.00
N MET A 511 23.65 37.58 15.31
CA MET A 511 24.79 38.24 15.95
C MET A 511 24.44 39.57 16.65
N ASP A 512 23.31 40.20 16.31
CA ASP A 512 22.90 41.50 16.89
C ASP A 512 22.03 41.35 18.16
N GLU A 513 21.41 40.19 18.39
CA GLU A 513 20.51 39.99 19.55
C GLU A 513 21.22 39.44 20.80
N GLU A 514 22.34 38.74 20.65
CA GLU A 514 23.06 38.08 21.74
C GLU A 514 23.72 39.06 22.75
N VAL A 515 23.90 40.33 22.37
CA VAL A 515 24.63 41.34 23.17
C VAL A 515 23.70 42.24 24.00
N LYS A 516 22.93 41.64 24.93
CA LYS A 516 22.23 42.37 26.01
C LYS A 516 22.35 41.68 27.37
N PRO A 517 23.27 42.11 28.26
CA PRO A 517 23.28 41.64 29.63
C PRO A 517 22.04 42.12 30.38
N GLN A 518 21.29 41.19 30.96
CA GLN A 518 20.19 41.48 31.89
C GLN A 518 20.74 42.06 33.21
N VAL A 519 19.93 42.88 33.90
CA VAL A 519 20.28 43.61 35.14
C VAL A 519 19.21 43.40 36.20
#